data_AF-A0A953EBZ0-F1
#
_entry.id   AF-A0A953EBZ0-F1
#
_cell.length_a   1.000
_cell.length_b   1.000
_cell.length_c   1.000
_cell.angle_alpha   90.00
_cell.angle_beta   90.00
_cell.angle_gamma   90.00
#
_symmetry.space_group_name_H-M   'P 1'
#
loop_
_entity.id
_entity.type
_entity.pdbx_description
1 polymer ?
#
loop_
_entity_poly.entity_id
_entity_poly.type
_entity_poly.pdbx_seq_one_letter_code
_entity_poly.pdbx_strand_id
1 'polypeptide(L)'
;MAAGTAPMEPEFEALIHHIQESRGIDFRGYKKTSLRRRIVRRMEEVGAESFATYHAFLEAHPQEFVELLNTVLINVTSFFRDTEAWQAVRDQVIPRLLAREGAGNNGQLRIWSIGCASGEEPYSLAMLFAEEMGVEEFSRRVKIYATDLDEEALRIARHATYAPRDVESVPPDLLEKYFERTNNHYIVQRELRKCVIYGRHNVVHDAPISRIDLLVCRNLLIYLETETQNQVLPRL
;
A
#
# COMPACT_ATOMS: atom_id res chain seq x y z
N MET A 1 -28.37 11.81 -10.74
CA MET A 1 -28.67 10.71 -11.69
C MET A 1 -27.75 9.56 -11.35
N ALA A 2 -28.31 8.44 -10.87
CA ALA A 2 -27.55 7.25 -10.53
C ALA A 2 -26.87 6.70 -11.79
N ALA A 3 -25.54 6.54 -11.76
CA ALA A 3 -24.83 5.85 -12.81
C ALA A 3 -25.21 4.37 -12.75
N GLY A 4 -26.18 3.98 -13.57
CA GLY A 4 -26.60 2.59 -13.73
C GLY A 4 -25.42 1.75 -14.20
N THR A 5 -25.09 0.73 -13.42
CA THR A 5 -24.18 -0.35 -13.80
C THR A 5 -24.78 -1.10 -14.99
N ALA A 6 -24.20 -0.94 -16.18
CA ALA A 6 -24.49 -1.85 -17.28
C ALA A 6 -24.15 -3.29 -16.82
N PRO A 7 -24.96 -4.31 -17.18
CA PRO A 7 -24.65 -5.69 -16.83
C PRO A 7 -23.29 -6.04 -17.43
N MET A 8 -22.36 -6.44 -16.56
CA MET A 8 -21.02 -6.82 -16.99
C MET A 8 -21.04 -8.15 -17.75
N GLU A 9 -20.11 -8.29 -18.69
CA GLU A 9 -19.92 -9.51 -19.48
C GLU A 9 -19.67 -10.72 -18.54
N PRO A 10 -20.38 -11.86 -18.71
CA PRO A 10 -20.21 -13.05 -17.87
C PRO A 10 -18.75 -13.56 -17.80
N GLU A 11 -18.00 -13.39 -18.90
CA GLU A 11 -16.59 -13.80 -18.98
C GLU A 11 -15.68 -12.97 -18.07
N PHE A 12 -16.00 -11.69 -17.87
CA PHE A 12 -15.26 -10.83 -16.95
C PHE A 12 -15.51 -11.25 -15.49
N GLU A 13 -16.75 -11.53 -15.13
CA GLU A 13 -17.08 -12.03 -13.78
C GLU A 13 -16.41 -13.39 -13.49
N ALA A 14 -16.39 -14.29 -14.48
CA ALA A 14 -15.69 -15.57 -14.38
C ALA A 14 -14.18 -15.39 -14.14
N LEU A 15 -13.54 -14.46 -14.87
CA LEU A 15 -12.14 -14.13 -14.66
C LEU A 15 -11.88 -13.58 -13.25
N ILE A 16 -12.73 -12.66 -12.76
CA ILE A 16 -12.59 -12.12 -11.39
C ILE A 16 -12.72 -13.23 -10.35
N HIS A 17 -13.69 -14.13 -10.50
CA HIS A 17 -13.87 -15.27 -9.62
C HIS A 17 -12.62 -16.18 -9.62
N HIS A 18 -12.08 -16.48 -10.80
CA HIS A 18 -10.87 -17.29 -10.94
C HIS A 18 -9.66 -16.65 -10.24
N ILE A 19 -9.48 -15.32 -10.35
CA ILE A 19 -8.39 -14.61 -9.66
C ILE A 19 -8.59 -14.68 -8.14
N GLN A 20 -9.84 -14.54 -7.67
CA GLN A 20 -10.17 -14.65 -6.26
C GLN A 20 -9.85 -16.05 -5.70
N GLU A 21 -10.24 -17.12 -6.39
CA GLU A 21 -9.92 -18.50 -5.97
C GLU A 21 -8.42 -18.78 -6.01
N SER A 22 -7.73 -18.30 -7.04
CA SER A 22 -6.32 -18.64 -7.28
C SER A 22 -5.33 -17.85 -6.43
N ARG A 23 -5.69 -16.63 -5.99
CA ARG A 23 -4.78 -15.70 -5.28
C ARG A 23 -5.36 -15.12 -4.00
N GLY A 24 -6.61 -15.46 -3.65
CA GLY A 24 -7.30 -14.94 -2.47
C GLY A 24 -7.53 -13.44 -2.52
N ILE A 25 -7.51 -12.84 -3.73
CA ILE A 25 -7.70 -11.40 -3.92
C ILE A 25 -9.13 -11.17 -4.32
N ASP A 26 -9.89 -10.60 -3.40
CA ASP A 26 -11.31 -10.34 -3.60
C ASP A 26 -11.52 -8.93 -4.16
N PHE A 27 -11.91 -8.87 -5.43
CA PHE A 27 -12.21 -7.62 -6.12
C PHE A 27 -13.70 -7.22 -6.06
N ARG A 28 -14.56 -7.96 -5.34
CA ARG A 28 -16.01 -7.66 -5.29
C ARG A 28 -16.31 -6.26 -4.79
N GLY A 29 -15.48 -5.73 -3.89
CA GLY A 29 -15.61 -4.36 -3.38
C GLY A 29 -14.89 -3.29 -4.18
N TYR A 30 -14.24 -3.64 -5.30
CA TYR A 30 -13.51 -2.69 -6.15
C TYR A 30 -14.40 -2.16 -7.28
N LYS A 31 -14.13 -0.92 -7.69
CA LYS A 31 -14.79 -0.30 -8.85
C LYS A 31 -14.53 -1.11 -10.12
N LYS A 32 -15.52 -1.91 -10.50
CA LYS A 32 -15.47 -2.85 -11.62
C LYS A 32 -15.08 -2.19 -12.96
N THR A 33 -15.49 -0.94 -13.20
CA THR A 33 -15.14 -0.20 -14.41
C THR A 33 -13.64 0.11 -14.53
N SER A 34 -12.99 0.49 -13.43
CA SER A 34 -11.55 0.74 -13.39
C SER A 34 -10.76 -0.56 -13.52
N LEU A 35 -11.22 -1.60 -12.83
CA LEU A 35 -10.66 -2.95 -12.89
C LEU A 35 -10.70 -3.52 -14.30
N ARG A 36 -11.86 -3.48 -14.96
CA ARG A 36 -12.05 -3.92 -16.35
C ARG A 36 -11.08 -3.21 -17.30
N ARG A 37 -10.97 -1.88 -17.21
CA ARG A 37 -10.08 -1.10 -18.07
C ARG A 37 -8.61 -1.51 -17.93
N ARG A 38 -8.17 -1.87 -16.71
CA ARG A 38 -6.79 -2.31 -16.45
C ARG A 38 -6.53 -3.72 -16.97
N ILE A 39 -7.50 -4.62 -16.78
CA ILE A 39 -7.41 -5.99 -17.29
C ILE A 39 -7.39 -5.98 -18.82
N VAL A 40 -8.26 -5.20 -19.47
CA VAL A 40 -8.27 -5.06 -20.94
C VAL A 40 -6.91 -4.55 -21.46
N ARG A 41 -6.31 -3.56 -20.80
CA ARG A 41 -4.96 -3.11 -21.16
C ARG A 41 -3.92 -4.24 -21.03
N ARG A 42 -3.98 -5.05 -19.97
CA ARG A 42 -3.05 -6.17 -19.80
C ARG A 42 -3.26 -7.25 -20.87
N MET A 43 -4.52 -7.50 -21.24
CA MET A 43 -4.88 -8.41 -22.34
C MET A 43 -4.26 -7.95 -23.66
N GLU A 44 -4.33 -6.65 -23.98
CA GLU A 44 -3.71 -6.07 -25.17
C GLU A 44 -2.18 -6.29 -25.19
N GLU A 45 -1.51 -6.20 -24.03
CA GLU A 45 -0.06 -6.41 -23.90
C GLU A 45 0.37 -7.87 -24.15
N VAL A 46 -0.50 -8.84 -23.85
CA VAL A 46 -0.23 -10.27 -24.08
C VAL A 46 -0.93 -10.83 -25.33
N GLY A 47 -1.65 -9.99 -26.08
CA GLY A 47 -2.36 -10.37 -27.29
C GLY A 47 -3.62 -11.22 -27.06
N ALA A 48 -4.25 -11.13 -25.89
CA ALA A 48 -5.51 -11.82 -25.60
C ALA A 48 -6.72 -11.00 -26.09
N GLU A 49 -7.53 -11.60 -26.95
CA GLU A 49 -8.65 -10.90 -27.64
C GLU A 49 -9.96 -10.90 -26.84
N SER A 50 -10.07 -11.75 -25.81
CA SER A 50 -11.25 -11.86 -24.95
C SER A 50 -10.89 -12.29 -23.52
N PHE A 51 -11.78 -12.04 -22.55
CA PHE A 51 -11.56 -12.47 -21.17
C PHE A 51 -11.40 -13.98 -21.06
N ALA A 52 -12.12 -14.76 -21.89
CA ALA A 52 -11.95 -16.21 -21.96
C ALA A 52 -10.55 -16.63 -22.44
N THR A 53 -10.03 -16.00 -23.50
CA THR A 53 -8.66 -16.28 -23.98
C THR A 53 -7.60 -15.88 -22.95
N TYR A 54 -7.82 -14.78 -22.24
CA TYR A 54 -6.92 -14.34 -21.18
C TYR A 54 -6.96 -15.26 -19.94
N HIS A 55 -8.14 -15.75 -19.56
CA HIS A 55 -8.27 -16.75 -18.50
C HIS A 55 -7.49 -18.02 -18.85
N ALA A 56 -7.67 -18.57 -20.06
CA ALA A 56 -6.88 -19.73 -20.51
C ALA A 56 -5.36 -19.44 -20.50
N PHE A 57 -4.97 -18.21 -20.84
CA PHE A 57 -3.56 -17.79 -20.79
C PHE A 57 -2.99 -17.77 -19.37
N LEU A 58 -3.77 -17.28 -18.38
CA LEU A 58 -3.39 -17.30 -16.95
C LEU A 58 -3.21 -18.73 -16.42
N GLU A 59 -4.05 -19.67 -16.84
CA GLU A 59 -3.93 -21.07 -16.44
C GLU A 59 -2.66 -21.71 -17.00
N ALA A 60 -2.32 -21.40 -18.26
CA ALA A 60 -1.10 -21.89 -18.90
C ALA A 60 0.19 -21.22 -18.38
N HIS A 61 0.09 -19.98 -17.89
CA HIS A 61 1.24 -19.16 -17.47
C HIS A 61 1.05 -18.61 -16.05
N PRO A 62 1.31 -19.39 -14.99
CA PRO A 62 1.10 -18.97 -13.61
C PRO A 62 1.82 -17.67 -13.20
N GLN A 63 2.94 -17.35 -13.87
CA GLN A 63 3.69 -16.10 -13.70
C GLN A 63 2.91 -14.86 -14.16
N GLU A 64 2.00 -15.00 -15.12
CA GLU A 64 1.19 -13.89 -15.63
C GLU A 64 0.29 -13.29 -14.55
N PHE A 65 -0.09 -14.07 -13.54
CA PHE A 65 -0.82 -13.53 -12.38
C PHE A 65 -0.07 -12.40 -11.70
N VAL A 66 1.26 -12.45 -11.64
CA VAL A 66 2.07 -11.38 -11.03
C VAL A 66 1.90 -10.09 -11.83
N GLU A 67 2.02 -10.18 -13.16
CA GLU A 67 1.89 -9.02 -14.05
C GLU A 67 0.46 -8.44 -14.07
N LEU A 68 -0.55 -9.32 -14.05
CA LEU A 68 -1.94 -8.94 -13.92
C LEU A 68 -2.18 -8.15 -12.63
N LEU A 69 -1.71 -8.68 -11.50
CA LEU A 69 -1.88 -8.03 -10.21
C LEU A 69 -1.13 -6.70 -10.15
N ASN A 70 0.11 -6.62 -10.66
CA ASN A 70 0.85 -5.36 -10.79
C ASN A 70 0.11 -4.30 -11.64
N THR A 71 -0.66 -4.74 -12.64
CA THR A 71 -1.43 -3.83 -13.51
C THR A 71 -2.73 -3.35 -12.86
N VAL A 72 -3.37 -4.27 -12.12
CA VAL A 72 -4.69 -4.10 -11.52
C VAL A 72 -4.63 -3.40 -10.16
N LEU A 73 -3.73 -3.86 -9.29
CA LEU A 73 -3.36 -3.24 -8.03
C LEU A 73 -2.42 -2.09 -8.38
N ILE A 74 -2.88 -0.86 -8.18
CA ILE A 74 -2.07 0.31 -8.53
C ILE A 74 -1.02 0.48 -7.44
N ASN A 75 0.14 -0.12 -7.67
CA ASN A 75 1.29 -0.06 -6.76
C ASN A 75 2.14 1.19 -6.95
N VAL A 76 1.66 2.18 -7.73
CA VAL A 76 2.40 3.43 -7.94
C VAL A 76 2.30 4.25 -6.67
N THR A 77 3.41 4.28 -5.94
CA THR A 77 3.63 5.10 -4.77
C THR A 77 4.97 5.83 -4.92
N SER A 78 5.20 6.82 -4.07
CA SER A 78 6.46 7.57 -4.01
C SER A 78 6.64 8.09 -2.60
N PHE A 79 7.90 8.31 -2.19
CA PHE A 79 8.17 8.97 -0.93
C PHE A 79 7.51 10.33 -0.89
N PHE A 80 6.91 10.67 0.25
CA PHE A 80 6.28 11.96 0.48
C PHE A 80 5.22 12.36 -0.57
N ARG A 81 4.54 11.38 -1.21
CA ARG A 81 3.43 11.63 -2.14
C ARG A 81 2.37 12.53 -1.49
N ASP A 82 1.86 13.51 -2.23
CA ASP A 82 0.96 14.57 -1.73
C ASP A 82 1.59 15.35 -0.56
N THR A 83 2.62 16.15 -0.86
CA THR A 83 3.48 16.86 0.12
C THR A 83 2.69 17.63 1.20
N GLU A 84 1.57 18.25 0.83
CA GLU A 84 0.69 18.99 1.76
C GLU A 84 0.16 18.09 2.90
N ALA A 85 -0.19 16.85 2.60
CA ALA A 85 -0.63 15.89 3.61
C ALA A 85 0.50 15.56 4.59
N TRP A 86 1.73 15.38 4.09
CA TRP A 86 2.89 15.11 4.93
C TRP A 86 3.34 16.30 5.77
N GLN A 87 3.15 17.53 5.28
CA GLN A 87 3.33 18.74 6.08
C GLN A 87 2.33 18.77 7.24
N ALA A 88 1.04 18.49 6.99
CA ALA A 88 0.06 18.40 8.06
C ALA A 88 0.40 17.29 9.08
N VAL A 89 0.87 16.13 8.61
CA VAL A 89 1.32 15.04 9.48
C VAL A 89 2.49 15.50 10.36
N ARG A 90 3.51 16.12 9.77
CA ARG A 90 4.70 16.62 10.47
C ARG A 90 4.39 17.71 11.47
N ASP A 91 3.66 18.73 11.06
CA ASP A 91 3.53 19.97 11.83
C ASP A 91 2.40 19.90 12.86
N GLN A 92 1.43 18.99 12.66
CA GLN A 92 0.23 18.93 13.50
C GLN A 92 0.00 17.56 14.12
N VAL A 93 0.10 16.48 13.35
CA VAL A 93 -0.30 15.14 13.83
C VAL A 93 0.76 14.56 14.76
N ILE A 94 2.01 14.48 14.32
CA ILE A 94 3.09 13.87 15.10
C ILE A 94 3.29 14.61 16.44
N PRO A 95 3.43 15.95 16.50
CA PRO A 95 3.62 16.65 17.77
C PRO A 95 2.46 16.42 18.75
N ARG A 96 1.21 16.41 18.27
CA ARG A 96 0.03 16.13 19.11
C ARG A 96 0.02 14.69 19.63
N LEU A 97 0.44 13.72 18.82
CA LEU A 97 0.54 12.32 19.25
C LEU A 97 1.62 12.14 20.32
N LEU A 98 2.78 12.78 20.15
CA LEU A 98 3.89 12.69 21.10
C LEU A 98 3.60 13.41 22.43
N ALA A 99 2.87 14.51 22.40
CA ALA A 99 2.51 15.29 23.59
C ALA A 99 1.39 14.66 24.44
N ARG A 100 0.66 13.67 23.92
CA ARG A 100 -0.45 13.03 24.62
C ARG A 100 0.09 12.17 25.78
N GLU A 101 -0.30 12.51 27.01
CA GLU A 101 0.03 11.71 28.19
C GLU A 101 -0.50 10.28 28.06
N GLY A 102 0.35 9.29 28.34
CA GLY A 102 0.02 7.88 28.20
C GLY A 102 -0.21 7.42 26.76
N ALA A 103 0.24 8.17 25.74
CA ALA A 103 0.17 7.74 24.35
C ALA A 103 0.95 6.44 24.10
N GLY A 104 0.36 5.57 23.28
CA GLY A 104 0.91 4.26 22.99
C GLY A 104 0.55 3.18 24.02
N ASN A 105 0.55 1.94 23.57
CA ASN A 105 0.34 0.78 24.43
C ASN A 105 1.63 0.50 25.22
N ASN A 106 1.65 0.78 26.52
CA ASN A 106 2.85 0.75 27.37
C ASN A 106 3.97 1.69 26.88
N GLY A 107 3.61 2.88 26.37
CA GLY A 107 4.56 3.88 25.87
C GLY A 107 5.10 3.62 24.45
N GLN A 108 4.60 2.58 23.78
CA GLN A 108 4.89 2.28 22.38
C GLN A 108 3.74 2.74 21.47
N LEU A 109 4.02 3.68 20.58
CA LEU A 109 3.12 4.14 19.53
C LEU A 109 2.98 3.10 18.44
N ARG A 110 1.74 2.80 18.07
CA ARG A 110 1.39 1.85 17.02
C ARG A 110 0.76 2.61 15.87
N ILE A 111 1.44 2.63 14.74
CA ILE A 111 1.01 3.32 13.52
C ILE A 111 0.62 2.26 12.51
N TRP A 112 -0.46 2.46 11.75
CA TRP A 112 -0.87 1.54 10.70
C TRP A 112 -0.96 2.26 9.36
N SER A 113 -0.13 1.88 8.38
CA SER A 113 -0.23 2.30 6.98
C SER A 113 -0.89 1.18 6.17
N ILE A 114 -2.08 1.45 5.65
CA ILE A 114 -2.87 0.52 4.83
C ILE A 114 -2.68 0.84 3.36
N GLY A 115 -2.39 -0.17 2.55
CA GLY A 115 -2.07 -0.02 1.13
C GLY A 115 -0.66 0.51 0.94
N CYS A 116 0.31 -0.05 1.66
CA CYS A 116 1.67 0.49 1.73
C CYS A 116 2.50 0.28 0.45
N ALA A 117 2.03 -0.51 -0.51
CA ALA A 117 2.72 -0.86 -1.74
C ALA A 117 4.19 -1.25 -1.50
N SER A 118 5.13 -0.64 -2.21
CA SER A 118 6.58 -0.89 -2.13
C SER A 118 7.29 -0.22 -0.93
N GLY A 119 6.54 0.30 0.05
CA GLY A 119 7.07 0.70 1.36
C GLY A 119 7.48 2.17 1.50
N GLU A 120 7.30 3.00 0.48
CA GLU A 120 7.67 4.41 0.51
C GLU A 120 6.88 5.19 1.57
N GLU A 121 5.56 4.95 1.69
CA GLU A 121 4.72 5.60 2.70
C GLU A 121 5.14 5.29 4.15
N PRO A 122 5.28 4.01 4.57
CA PRO A 122 5.71 3.72 5.94
C PRO A 122 7.13 4.22 6.24
N TYR A 123 8.02 4.31 5.24
CA TYR A 123 9.33 4.92 5.45
C TYR A 123 9.28 6.46 5.50
N SER A 124 8.40 7.13 4.74
CA SER A 124 8.13 8.55 4.93
C SER A 124 7.62 8.85 6.35
N LEU A 125 6.71 8.03 6.89
CA LEU A 125 6.31 8.11 8.30
C LEU A 125 7.51 7.92 9.23
N ALA A 126 8.29 6.86 9.03
CA ALA A 126 9.45 6.55 9.87
C ALA A 126 10.44 7.73 9.93
N MET A 127 10.74 8.34 8.78
CA MET A 127 11.62 9.51 8.70
C MET A 127 11.05 10.70 9.46
N LEU A 128 9.74 11.02 9.31
CA LEU A 128 9.15 12.15 10.03
C LEU A 128 9.12 11.96 11.54
N PHE A 129 8.81 10.76 12.03
CA PHE A 129 8.89 10.48 13.47
C PHE A 129 10.34 10.55 13.97
N ALA A 130 11.29 9.99 13.22
CA ALA A 130 12.70 10.03 13.57
C ALA A 130 13.27 11.47 13.57
N GLU A 131 12.79 12.36 12.71
CA GLU A 131 13.14 13.78 12.76
C GLU A 131 12.61 14.45 14.02
N GLU A 132 11.36 14.17 14.41
CA GLU A 132 10.72 14.83 15.54
C GLU A 132 11.30 14.37 16.91
N MET A 133 11.59 13.07 17.06
CA MET A 133 11.98 12.50 18.36
C MET A 133 13.42 11.97 18.43
N GLY A 134 14.13 11.94 17.30
CA GLY A 134 15.43 11.28 17.17
C GLY A 134 15.31 9.77 16.90
N VAL A 135 16.30 9.23 16.18
CA VAL A 135 16.32 7.83 15.72
C VAL A 135 16.28 6.82 16.87
N GLU A 136 16.98 7.09 17.97
CA GLU A 136 17.03 6.18 19.12
C GLU A 136 15.66 6.05 19.80
N GLU A 137 15.03 7.18 20.07
CA GLU A 137 13.72 7.23 20.72
C GLU A 137 12.63 6.68 19.79
N PHE A 138 12.69 7.00 18.49
CA PHE A 138 11.85 6.39 17.45
C PHE A 138 11.96 4.87 17.48
N SER A 139 13.19 4.34 17.47
CA SER A 139 13.43 2.90 17.39
C SER A 139 12.88 2.12 18.59
N ARG A 140 12.88 2.79 19.75
CA ARG A 140 12.36 2.26 21.01
C ARG A 140 10.83 2.32 21.10
N ARG A 141 10.23 3.44 20.67
CA ARG A 141 8.82 3.75 20.95
C ARG A 141 7.87 3.60 19.78
N VAL A 142 8.33 3.53 18.55
CA VAL A 142 7.41 3.51 17.39
C VAL A 142 7.45 2.15 16.70
N LYS A 143 6.26 1.63 16.39
CA LYS A 143 6.06 0.48 15.50
C LYS A 143 5.06 0.85 14.42
N ILE A 144 5.49 0.74 13.18
CA ILE A 144 4.69 0.99 11.98
C ILE A 144 4.30 -0.37 11.42
N TYR A 145 3.02 -0.70 11.52
CA TYR A 145 2.43 -1.82 10.80
C TYR A 145 2.12 -1.32 9.39
N ALA A 146 2.70 -1.96 8.38
CA ALA A 146 2.52 -1.60 6.99
C ALA A 146 1.91 -2.79 6.28
N THR A 147 0.73 -2.61 5.68
CA THR A 147 -0.01 -3.75 5.12
C THR A 147 -0.49 -3.50 3.72
N ASP A 148 -0.46 -4.55 2.90
CA ASP A 148 -0.95 -4.52 1.52
C ASP A 148 -1.56 -5.88 1.14
N LEU A 149 -2.30 -5.92 0.04
CA LEU A 149 -2.75 -7.16 -0.59
C LEU A 149 -1.68 -7.75 -1.51
N ASP A 150 -0.81 -6.91 -2.06
CA ASP A 150 0.23 -7.30 -3.01
C ASP A 150 1.50 -7.82 -2.31
N GLU A 151 1.72 -9.14 -2.38
CA GLU A 151 2.90 -9.77 -1.79
C GLU A 151 4.22 -9.39 -2.47
N GLU A 152 4.19 -9.07 -3.77
CA GLU A 152 5.39 -8.66 -4.49
C GLU A 152 5.79 -7.23 -4.12
N ALA A 153 4.81 -6.34 -3.97
CA ALA A 153 5.05 -5.01 -3.43
C ALA A 153 5.59 -5.08 -1.99
N LEU A 154 5.01 -5.93 -1.14
CA LEU A 154 5.52 -6.19 0.22
C LEU A 154 6.93 -6.79 0.20
N ARG A 155 7.28 -7.63 -0.79
CA ARG A 155 8.63 -8.15 -0.96
C ARG A 155 9.61 -7.00 -1.21
N ILE A 156 9.30 -6.08 -2.12
CA ILE A 156 10.12 -4.88 -2.39
C ILE A 156 10.25 -4.03 -1.12
N ALA A 157 9.14 -3.79 -0.43
CA ALA A 157 9.10 -3.00 0.80
C ALA A 157 10.01 -3.57 1.91
N ARG A 158 10.01 -4.90 2.09
CA ARG A 158 10.88 -5.60 3.05
C ARG A 158 12.37 -5.48 2.69
N HIS A 159 12.71 -5.46 1.40
CA HIS A 159 14.10 -5.26 0.96
C HIS A 159 14.56 -3.80 1.14
N ALA A 160 13.62 -2.85 1.07
CA ALA A 160 13.86 -1.43 1.31
C ALA A 160 15.04 -0.86 0.49
N THR A 161 15.15 -1.33 -0.74
CA THR A 161 16.18 -0.96 -1.70
C THR A 161 15.50 -0.35 -2.91
N TYR A 162 15.88 0.89 -3.22
CA TYR A 162 15.19 1.76 -4.17
C TYR A 162 16.16 2.26 -5.25
N ALA A 163 15.69 2.38 -6.48
CA ALA A 163 16.47 2.98 -7.56
C ALA A 163 16.52 4.51 -7.39
N PRO A 164 17.45 5.22 -8.06
CA PRO A 164 17.57 6.68 -7.92
C PRO A 164 16.28 7.44 -8.21
N ARG A 165 15.51 6.99 -9.22
CA ARG A 165 14.22 7.59 -9.59
C ARG A 165 13.17 7.49 -8.49
N ASP A 166 13.22 6.42 -7.68
CA ASP A 166 12.19 6.13 -6.68
C ASP A 166 12.36 7.06 -5.46
N VAL A 167 13.57 7.58 -5.24
CA VAL A 167 13.90 8.51 -4.14
C VAL A 167 13.99 9.98 -4.57
N GLU A 168 13.66 10.33 -5.81
CA GLU A 168 13.73 11.71 -6.31
C GLU A 168 12.88 12.70 -5.50
N SER A 169 11.78 12.23 -4.92
CA SER A 169 10.88 13.03 -4.09
C SER A 169 11.31 13.11 -2.61
N VAL A 170 12.38 12.42 -2.21
CA VAL A 170 12.92 12.50 -0.85
C VAL A 170 13.70 13.80 -0.70
N PRO A 171 13.42 14.63 0.33
CA PRO A 171 14.24 15.80 0.64
C PRO A 171 15.73 15.44 0.78
N PRO A 172 16.68 16.20 0.20
CA PRO A 172 18.09 15.81 0.15
C PRO A 172 18.73 15.54 1.53
N ASP A 173 18.34 16.31 2.54
CA ASP A 173 18.75 16.16 3.93
C ASP A 173 18.29 14.82 4.54
N LEU A 174 17.05 14.42 4.26
CA LEU A 174 16.52 13.13 4.69
C LEU A 174 17.15 11.98 3.90
N LEU A 175 17.43 12.18 2.61
CA LEU A 175 18.07 11.18 1.76
C LEU A 175 19.49 10.86 2.27
N GLU A 176 20.28 11.89 2.57
CA GLU A 176 21.62 11.74 3.14
C GLU A 176 21.58 11.09 4.53
N LYS A 177 20.60 11.46 5.35
CA LYS A 177 20.50 11.00 6.74
C LYS A 177 19.95 9.59 6.90
N TYR A 178 19.04 9.13 6.03
CA TYR A 178 18.26 7.90 6.24
C TYR A 178 18.48 6.81 5.20
N PHE A 179 19.29 7.07 4.17
CA PHE A 179 19.62 6.08 3.14
C PHE A 179 21.13 5.86 3.03
N GLU A 180 21.50 4.62 2.78
CA GLU A 180 22.85 4.22 2.40
C GLU A 180 22.89 3.98 0.89
N ARG A 181 23.81 4.64 0.18
CA ARG A 181 23.97 4.45 -1.27
C ARG A 181 24.93 3.30 -1.55
N THR A 182 24.43 2.23 -2.18
CA THR A 182 25.21 1.03 -2.54
C THR A 182 24.89 0.60 -3.97
N ASN A 183 25.91 0.39 -4.82
CA ASN A 183 25.74 -0.13 -6.20
C ASN A 183 24.61 0.57 -7.00
N ASN A 184 24.60 1.90 -6.96
CA ASN A 184 23.58 2.75 -7.60
C ASN A 184 22.15 2.59 -7.09
N HIS A 185 21.96 2.02 -5.90
CA HIS A 185 20.69 1.94 -5.19
C HIS A 185 20.77 2.68 -3.87
N TYR A 186 19.60 3.07 -3.34
CA TYR A 186 19.43 3.66 -2.02
C TYR A 186 18.77 2.64 -1.11
N ILE A 187 19.41 2.34 0.01
CA ILE A 187 18.93 1.35 0.98
C ILE A 187 18.54 2.09 2.25
N VAL A 188 17.30 1.93 2.71
CA VAL A 188 16.87 2.55 3.96
C VAL A 188 17.69 2.01 5.14
N GLN A 189 18.13 2.90 6.02
CA GLN A 189 18.94 2.54 7.18
C GLN A 189 18.26 1.50 8.07
N ARG A 190 19.08 0.62 8.64
CA ARG A 190 18.63 -0.55 9.40
C ARG A 190 17.72 -0.19 10.58
N GLU A 191 17.97 0.92 11.28
CA GLU A 191 17.19 1.30 12.46
C GLU A 191 15.75 1.67 12.10
N LEU A 192 15.53 2.33 10.95
CA LEU A 192 14.18 2.59 10.45
C LEU A 192 13.48 1.28 10.03
N ARG A 193 14.20 0.40 9.33
CA ARG A 193 13.66 -0.88 8.84
C ARG A 193 13.14 -1.79 9.96
N LYS A 194 13.83 -1.86 11.09
CA LYS A 194 13.41 -2.67 12.26
C LYS A 194 12.09 -2.19 12.90
N CYS A 195 11.65 -0.98 12.59
CA CYS A 195 10.44 -0.39 13.16
C CYS A 195 9.22 -0.57 12.26
N VAL A 196 9.41 -1.00 11.02
CA VAL A 196 8.33 -1.28 10.07
C VAL A 196 8.08 -2.79 10.00
N ILE A 197 6.85 -3.19 10.31
CA ILE A 197 6.38 -4.57 10.29
C ILE A 197 5.44 -4.72 9.10
N TYR A 198 5.87 -5.51 8.12
CA TYR A 198 5.09 -5.76 6.91
C TYR A 198 4.23 -7.01 7.04
N GLY A 199 2.95 -6.90 6.70
CA GLY A 199 2.02 -8.04 6.68
C GLY A 199 1.03 -7.94 5.53
N ARG A 200 0.66 -9.08 4.95
CA ARG A 200 -0.47 -9.11 4.04
C ARG A 200 -1.77 -8.88 4.81
N HIS A 201 -2.61 -7.97 4.33
CA HIS A 201 -3.90 -7.66 4.95
C HIS A 201 -4.92 -7.25 3.89
N ASN A 202 -6.10 -7.85 3.96
CA ASN A 202 -7.26 -7.44 3.21
C ASN A 202 -8.14 -6.52 4.07
N VAL A 203 -8.14 -5.22 3.77
CA VAL A 203 -8.90 -4.22 4.52
C VAL A 203 -10.42 -4.49 4.57
N VAL A 204 -10.95 -5.23 3.60
CA VAL A 204 -12.38 -5.54 3.50
C VAL A 204 -12.75 -6.72 4.40
N HIS A 205 -11.90 -7.75 4.48
CA HIS A 205 -12.23 -9.01 5.14
C HIS A 205 -11.54 -9.20 6.47
N ASP A 206 -10.25 -8.89 6.54
CA ASP A 206 -9.43 -9.21 7.69
C ASP A 206 -9.78 -8.31 8.89
N ALA A 207 -9.54 -8.83 10.10
CA ALA A 207 -9.73 -8.05 11.31
C ALA A 207 -8.75 -6.86 11.34
N PRO A 208 -9.20 -5.66 11.78
CA PRO A 208 -8.33 -4.50 11.90
C PRO A 208 -7.27 -4.71 12.97
N ILE A 209 -6.12 -4.07 12.81
CA ILE A 209 -5.08 -4.07 13.85
C ILE A 209 -5.60 -3.22 15.03
N SER A 210 -5.67 -3.83 16.21
CA SER A 210 -6.15 -3.14 17.41
C SER A 210 -5.12 -2.17 18.01
N ARG A 211 -5.64 -1.19 18.78
CA ARG A 211 -4.86 -0.22 19.59
C ARG A 211 -3.86 0.58 18.75
N ILE A 212 -4.33 1.15 17.64
CA ILE A 212 -3.54 2.03 16.78
C ILE A 212 -3.67 3.47 17.29
N ASP A 213 -2.56 4.18 17.35
CA ASP A 213 -2.48 5.59 17.72
C ASP A 213 -2.59 6.51 16.48
N LEU A 214 -2.13 6.02 15.32
CA LEU A 214 -2.24 6.71 14.04
C LEU A 214 -2.54 5.74 12.91
N LEU A 215 -3.65 5.96 12.21
CA LEU A 215 -4.00 5.26 10.99
C LEU A 215 -3.71 6.16 9.78
N VAL A 216 -2.99 5.62 8.79
CA VAL A 216 -2.76 6.22 7.48
C VAL A 216 -3.37 5.30 6.43
N CYS A 217 -4.40 5.79 5.75
CA CYS A 217 -5.10 5.08 4.66
C CYS A 217 -5.25 6.05 3.49
N ARG A 218 -4.26 6.06 2.61
CA ARG A 218 -4.15 7.03 1.52
C ARG A 218 -4.23 6.32 0.18
N ASN A 219 -4.90 6.97 -0.77
CA ASN A 219 -5.06 6.50 -2.15
C ASN A 219 -5.64 5.08 -2.33
N LEU A 220 -6.06 4.37 -1.27
CA LEU A 220 -6.71 3.06 -1.34
C LEU A 220 -8.23 3.16 -1.55
N LEU A 221 -8.90 3.97 -0.73
CA LEU A 221 -10.38 4.05 -0.70
C LEU A 221 -10.98 4.45 -2.05
N ILE A 222 -10.25 5.24 -2.85
CA ILE A 222 -10.69 5.68 -4.18
C ILE A 222 -10.95 4.52 -5.15
N TYR A 223 -10.40 3.33 -4.87
CA TYR A 223 -10.60 2.11 -5.67
C TYR A 223 -11.79 1.27 -5.21
N LEU A 224 -12.27 1.49 -3.99
CA LEU A 224 -13.39 0.76 -3.43
C LEU A 224 -14.71 1.39 -3.88
N GLU A 225 -15.74 0.56 -4.07
CA GLU A 225 -17.11 1.02 -4.25
C GLU A 225 -17.62 1.71 -2.98
N THR A 226 -18.58 2.63 -3.13
CA THR A 226 -19.12 3.41 -2.00
C THR A 226 -19.65 2.51 -0.88
N GLU A 227 -20.32 1.41 -1.25
CA GLU A 227 -20.83 0.43 -0.27
C GLU A 227 -19.69 -0.21 0.53
N THR A 228 -18.61 -0.62 -0.14
CA THR A 228 -17.43 -1.19 0.51
C THR A 228 -16.70 -0.17 1.39
N GLN A 229 -16.61 1.10 0.96
CA GLN A 229 -16.06 2.17 1.81
C GLN A 229 -16.88 2.31 3.11
N ASN A 230 -18.21 2.28 3.02
CA ASN A 230 -19.11 2.36 4.17
C ASN A 230 -19.01 1.14 5.10
N GLN A 231 -18.59 -0.02 4.59
CA GLN A 231 -18.31 -1.20 5.41
C GLN A 231 -16.93 -1.16 6.08
N VAL A 232 -15.92 -0.63 5.39
CA VAL A 232 -14.53 -0.60 5.86
C VAL A 232 -14.31 0.49 6.89
N LEU A 233 -14.74 1.73 6.61
CA LEU A 233 -14.43 2.90 7.45
C LEU A 233 -14.84 2.75 8.93
N PRO A 234 -16.01 2.19 9.28
CA PRO A 234 -16.39 2.02 10.69
C PRO A 234 -15.56 0.99 11.46
N ARG A 235 -14.79 0.13 10.75
CA ARG A 235 -13.95 -0.91 11.34
C ARG A 235 -12.52 -0.44 11.59
N LEU A 236 -12.10 0.67 10.97
CA LEU A 236 -10.75 1.22 11.04
C LEU A 236 -10.62 2.24 12.17
#